data_AF-A0A2V5N771-F1
#
_entry.id   AF-A0A2V5N771-F1
#
_cell.length_a   1.000
_cell.length_b   1.000
_cell.length_c   1.000
_cell.angle_alpha   90.00
_cell.angle_beta   90.00
_cell.angle_gamma   90.00
#
_symmetry.space_group_name_H-M   'P 1'
#
loop_
_entity.id
_entity.type
_entity.pdbx_description
1 polymer ?
#
loop_
_entity_poly.entity_id
_entity_poly.type
_entity_poly.pdbx_seq_one_letter_code
_entity_poly.pdbx_strand_id
1 'polypeptide(L)'
;MKAANTIKKPFGMASYSSVKHARYLDWEDAFDVEFDDGLSFLEPHKAIRKANKIARDAVPVRVSVPKKFRSHFRIEYDNGQIADVSWSFIRELPPQGGARNGKRAISV
;
A
#
# COMPACT_ATOMS: atom_id res chain seq x y z
N MET A 1 -5.36 9.78 -18.40
CA MET A 1 -6.16 10.51 -17.38
C MET A 1 -5.66 10.10 -16.00
N LYS A 2 -5.14 11.03 -15.19
CA LYS A 2 -4.68 10.75 -13.82
C LYS A 2 -5.87 10.72 -12.86
N ALA A 3 -6.37 9.54 -12.54
CA ALA A 3 -7.24 9.37 -11.36
C ALA A 3 -6.34 9.25 -10.11
N ALA A 4 -5.75 10.36 -9.68
CA ALA A 4 -4.92 10.40 -8.49
C ALA A 4 -5.80 10.41 -7.23
N ASN A 5 -5.86 9.29 -6.51
CA ASN A 5 -6.18 9.19 -5.07
C ASN A 5 -7.49 9.80 -4.53
N THR A 6 -8.42 10.28 -5.37
CA THR A 6 -9.69 10.88 -4.89
C THR A 6 -10.64 9.85 -4.25
N ILE A 7 -10.37 8.55 -4.42
CA ILE A 7 -11.20 7.46 -3.89
C ILE A 7 -10.79 7.07 -2.46
N LYS A 8 -9.54 7.33 -2.04
CA LYS A 8 -9.10 6.95 -0.70
C LYS A 8 -9.93 7.68 0.36
N LYS A 9 -10.40 6.93 1.35
CA LYS A 9 -11.16 7.47 2.48
C LYS A 9 -10.21 8.02 3.54
N PRO A 10 -10.67 8.92 4.43
CA PRO A 10 -9.90 9.25 5.61
C PRO A 10 -9.56 8.02 6.46
N PHE A 11 -8.49 8.11 7.24
CA PHE A 11 -8.05 7.05 8.15
C PHE A 11 -9.21 6.56 9.04
N GLY A 12 -9.40 5.24 9.10
CA GLY A 12 -10.44 4.59 9.89
C GLY A 12 -11.86 4.70 9.33
N MET A 13 -12.04 5.28 8.14
CA MET A 13 -13.36 5.43 7.51
C MET A 13 -13.60 4.47 6.34
N ALA A 14 -12.61 3.66 5.94
CA ALA A 14 -12.82 2.64 4.91
C ALA A 14 -13.35 1.34 5.53
N SER A 15 -14.21 0.63 4.78
CA SER A 15 -14.61 -0.73 5.13
C SER A 15 -13.61 -1.74 4.57
N TYR A 16 -13.34 -2.78 5.35
CA TYR A 16 -12.52 -3.90 4.93
C TYR A 16 -13.10 -4.58 3.69
N SER A 17 -12.24 -4.83 2.71
CA SER A 17 -12.46 -5.79 1.64
C SER A 17 -11.16 -6.53 1.39
N SER A 18 -11.26 -7.83 1.10
CA SER A 18 -10.11 -8.65 0.77
C SER A 18 -9.47 -8.19 -0.54
N VAL A 19 -8.13 -8.21 -0.59
CA VAL A 19 -7.35 -8.00 -1.81
C VAL A 19 -7.57 -9.20 -2.71
N LYS A 20 -8.16 -8.99 -3.88
CA LYS A 20 -8.41 -10.05 -4.86
C LYS A 20 -7.17 -10.29 -5.72
N HIS A 21 -6.56 -9.21 -6.19
CA HIS A 21 -5.38 -9.25 -7.04
C HIS A 21 -4.51 -8.01 -6.81
N ALA A 22 -3.19 -8.16 -6.98
CA ALA A 22 -2.24 -7.06 -6.97
C ALA A 22 -1.14 -7.34 -7.99
N ARG A 23 -0.82 -6.37 -8.84
CA ARG A 23 0.26 -6.47 -9.82
C ARG A 23 1.02 -5.17 -9.97
N TYR A 24 2.30 -5.28 -10.30
CA TYR A 24 3.12 -4.13 -10.65
C TYR A 24 2.93 -3.78 -12.13
N LEU A 25 2.74 -2.49 -12.40
CA LEU A 25 2.69 -1.90 -13.75
C LEU A 25 3.96 -1.07 -13.94
N ASP A 26 4.92 -1.65 -14.63
CA ASP A 26 6.25 -1.07 -14.91
C ASP A 26 6.16 0.30 -15.60
N TRP A 27 5.27 0.42 -16.59
CA TRP A 27 5.07 1.63 -17.37
C TRP A 27 4.47 2.81 -16.57
N GLU A 28 3.84 2.57 -15.42
CA GLU A 28 3.29 3.59 -14.52
C GLU A 28 4.11 3.77 -13.22
N ASP A 29 5.13 2.93 -12.96
CA ASP A 29 5.79 2.79 -11.63
C ASP A 29 4.75 2.71 -10.49
N ALA A 30 3.74 1.85 -10.65
CA ALA A 30 2.60 1.75 -9.75
C ALA A 30 2.06 0.31 -9.62
N PHE A 31 1.27 0.08 -8.57
CA PHE A 31 0.60 -1.19 -8.32
C PHE A 31 -0.90 -1.06 -8.56
N ASP A 32 -1.42 -1.90 -9.45
CA ASP A 32 -2.85 -2.07 -9.69
C ASP A 32 -3.37 -3.11 -8.70
N VAL A 33 -4.27 -2.68 -7.80
CA VAL A 33 -4.79 -3.47 -6.68
C VAL A 33 -6.30 -3.54 -6.77
N GLU A 34 -6.83 -4.75 -6.98
CA GLU A 34 -8.25 -5.06 -7.07
C GLU A 34 -8.74 -5.69 -5.76
N PHE A 35 -9.95 -5.31 -5.35
CA PHE A 35 -10.63 -5.81 -4.16
C PHE A 35 -11.86 -6.64 -4.51
N ASP A 36 -12.28 -7.51 -3.60
CA ASP A 36 -13.45 -8.39 -3.80
C ASP A 36 -14.79 -7.63 -3.93
N ASP A 37 -14.88 -6.38 -3.45
CA ASP A 37 -16.05 -5.51 -3.65
C ASP A 37 -16.06 -4.79 -5.02
N GLY A 38 -15.14 -5.14 -5.91
CA GLY A 38 -15.06 -4.63 -7.28
C GLY A 38 -14.34 -3.28 -7.43
N LEU A 39 -13.83 -2.70 -6.34
CA LEU A 39 -13.02 -1.49 -6.41
C LEU A 39 -11.57 -1.82 -6.79
N SER A 40 -10.97 -0.96 -7.61
CA SER A 40 -9.55 -1.02 -7.96
C SER A 40 -8.84 0.31 -7.68
N PHE A 41 -7.60 0.21 -7.27
CA PHE A 41 -6.75 1.34 -6.91
C PHE A 41 -5.41 1.22 -7.62
N LEU A 42 -4.91 2.36 -8.11
CA LEU A 42 -3.57 2.48 -8.65
C LEU A 42 -2.68 3.16 -7.61
N GLU A 43 -1.89 2.36 -6.88
CA GLU A 43 -1.02 2.84 -5.82
C GLU A 43 0.40 3.12 -6.33
N PRO A 44 0.91 4.37 -6.22
CA PRO A 44 2.26 4.69 -6.67
C PRO A 44 3.33 3.91 -5.89
N HIS A 45 4.28 3.30 -6.62
CA HIS A 45 5.36 2.53 -6.01
C HIS A 45 6.20 3.37 -5.05
N LYS A 46 6.41 4.67 -5.36
CA LYS A 46 7.07 5.63 -4.47
C LYS A 46 6.43 5.70 -3.07
N ALA A 47 5.11 5.62 -2.95
CA ALA A 47 4.42 5.69 -1.66
C ALA A 47 4.71 4.43 -0.83
N ILE A 48 4.63 3.25 -1.47
CA ILE A 48 4.94 1.96 -0.85
C ILE A 48 6.40 1.90 -0.40
N ARG A 49 7.35 2.31 -1.25
CA ARG A 49 8.78 2.35 -0.90
C ARG A 49 9.03 3.20 0.34
N LYS A 50 8.45 4.41 0.37
CA LYS A 50 8.57 5.32 1.51
C LYS A 50 8.02 4.71 2.79
N ALA A 51 6.84 4.08 2.73
CA ALA A 51 6.19 3.49 3.90
C ALA A 51 6.95 2.27 4.44
N ASN A 52 7.55 1.46 3.55
CA ASN A 52 8.23 0.21 3.90
C ASN A 52 9.76 0.32 3.99
N LYS A 53 10.31 1.54 3.84
CA LYS A 53 11.77 1.80 3.84
C LYS A 53 12.54 1.00 2.77
N ILE A 54 11.94 0.85 1.60
CA ILE A 54 12.56 0.19 0.44
C ILE A 54 13.49 1.16 -0.26
N ALA A 55 14.63 0.67 -0.75
CA ALA A 55 15.60 1.46 -1.50
C ALA A 55 14.96 2.04 -2.78
N ARG A 56 15.47 3.19 -3.25
CA ARG A 56 14.83 3.94 -4.35
C ARG A 56 15.00 3.25 -5.71
N ASP A 57 16.04 2.44 -5.83
CA ASP A 57 16.47 1.67 -7.00
C ASP A 57 16.02 0.21 -6.96
N ALA A 58 15.39 -0.23 -5.86
CA ALA A 58 14.88 -1.59 -5.75
C ALA A 58 13.76 -1.86 -6.78
N VAL A 59 13.88 -2.99 -7.48
CA VAL A 59 12.94 -3.39 -8.54
C VAL A 59 12.02 -4.51 -8.04
N PRO A 60 10.68 -4.38 -8.15
CA PRO A 60 9.76 -5.46 -7.79
C PRO A 60 9.99 -6.66 -8.70
N VAL A 61 10.29 -7.82 -8.13
CA VAL A 61 10.46 -9.08 -8.89
C VAL A 61 9.30 -10.04 -8.69
N ARG A 62 8.56 -9.90 -7.58
CA ARG A 62 7.38 -10.72 -7.31
C ARG A 62 6.34 -9.94 -6.52
N VAL A 63 5.09 -10.08 -6.93
CA VAL A 63 3.92 -9.61 -6.18
C VAL A 63 3.05 -10.81 -5.86
N SER A 64 2.61 -10.96 -4.61
CA SER A 64 1.77 -12.08 -4.20
C SER A 64 0.72 -11.66 -3.18
N VAL A 65 -0.47 -12.26 -3.28
CA VAL A 65 -1.53 -12.11 -2.28
C VAL A 65 -1.57 -13.40 -1.45
N PRO A 66 -1.45 -13.34 -0.11
CA PRO A 66 -1.53 -14.52 0.74
C PRO A 66 -2.89 -15.22 0.59
N LYS A 67 -2.90 -16.56 0.54
CA LYS A 67 -4.14 -17.34 0.37
C LYS A 67 -5.15 -17.14 1.52
N LYS A 68 -4.65 -16.94 2.74
CA LYS A 68 -5.47 -16.80 3.95
C LYS A 68 -5.73 -15.33 4.23
N PHE A 69 -7.00 -14.99 4.51
CA PHE A 69 -7.52 -13.64 4.81
C PHE A 69 -7.41 -12.60 3.69
N ARG A 70 -6.32 -12.60 2.88
CA ARG A 70 -6.10 -11.62 1.80
C ARG A 70 -6.15 -10.17 2.28
N SER A 71 -5.65 -9.92 3.49
CA SER A 71 -5.67 -8.59 4.13
C SER A 71 -4.54 -7.66 3.67
N HIS A 72 -3.61 -8.19 2.86
CA HIS A 72 -2.45 -7.49 2.34
C HIS A 72 -1.96 -8.17 1.07
N PHE A 73 -1.02 -7.55 0.38
CA PHE A 73 -0.16 -8.20 -0.61
C PHE A 73 1.31 -7.97 -0.28
N ARG A 74 2.16 -8.90 -0.71
CA ARG A 74 3.60 -8.88 -0.51
C ARG A 74 4.30 -8.54 -1.82
N ILE A 75 5.31 -7.68 -1.73
CA ILE A 75 6.24 -7.37 -2.81
C ILE A 75 7.63 -7.85 -2.39
N GLU A 76 8.25 -8.69 -3.21
CA GLU A 76 9.66 -9.06 -3.09
C GLU A 76 10.46 -8.27 -4.13
N TYR A 77 11.58 -7.70 -3.71
CA TYR A 77 12.47 -6.91 -4.55
C TYR A 77 13.74 -7.68 -4.92
N ASP A 78 14.38 -7.29 -6.01
CA ASP A 78 15.63 -7.85 -6.52
C ASP A 78 16.78 -7.84 -5.50
N ASN A 79 16.84 -6.82 -4.66
CA ASN A 79 17.84 -6.66 -3.59
C ASN A 79 17.50 -7.42 -2.30
N GLY A 80 16.47 -8.28 -2.32
CA GLY A 80 16.01 -9.07 -1.17
C GLY A 80 15.15 -8.33 -0.16
N GLN A 81 14.86 -7.03 -0.37
CA GLN A 81 13.91 -6.30 0.46
C GLN A 81 12.48 -6.83 0.23
N ILE A 82 11.64 -6.67 1.25
CA ILE A 82 10.23 -7.11 1.22
C ILE A 82 9.36 -5.96 1.73
N ALA A 83 8.24 -5.71 1.05
CA ALA A 83 7.18 -4.84 1.53
C ALA A 83 5.87 -5.63 1.69
N ASP A 84 5.24 -5.52 2.86
CA ASP A 84 3.89 -6.03 3.09
C ASP A 84 2.92 -4.84 3.13
N VAL A 85 1.97 -4.81 2.20
CA VAL A 85 1.09 -3.66 1.96
C VAL A 85 -0.35 -4.02 2.33
N SER A 86 -0.86 -3.44 3.40
CA SER A 86 -2.21 -3.73 3.91
C SER A 86 -3.32 -3.17 3.01
N TRP A 87 -4.49 -3.80 3.07
CA TRP A 87 -5.72 -3.31 2.45
C TRP A 87 -6.00 -1.83 2.83
N SER A 88 -5.77 -1.47 4.08
CA SER A 88 -6.04 -0.13 4.61
C SER A 88 -5.08 0.92 4.06
N PHE A 89 -3.80 0.56 3.84
CA PHE A 89 -2.85 1.47 3.19
C PHE A 89 -3.34 1.90 1.80
N ILE A 90 -3.94 0.97 1.06
CA ILE A 90 -4.49 1.23 -0.27
C ILE A 90 -5.80 2.03 -0.18
N ARG A 91 -6.66 1.76 0.80
CA ARG A 91 -7.97 2.40 0.89
C ARG A 91 -8.01 3.72 1.63
N GLU A 92 -7.03 3.99 2.47
CA GLU A 92 -7.08 5.09 3.40
C GLU A 92 -5.96 6.11 3.18
N LEU A 93 -6.30 7.37 3.43
CA LEU A 93 -5.33 8.44 3.61
C LEU A 93 -4.63 8.26 4.97
N PRO A 94 -3.35 8.67 5.09
CA PRO A 94 -2.68 8.71 6.38
C PRO A 94 -3.47 9.55 7.40
N PRO A 95 -3.39 9.23 8.71
CA PRO A 95 -4.06 10.00 9.74
C PRO A 95 -3.60 11.46 9.73
N GLN A 96 -4.57 12.38 9.79
CA GLN A 96 -4.29 13.81 9.84
C GLN A 96 -3.77 14.17 11.24
N GLY A 97 -2.45 14.30 11.39
CA GLY A 97 -1.81 14.68 12.66
C GLY A 97 -0.46 13.99 12.96
N GLY A 98 -0.14 12.90 12.26
CA GLY A 98 1.08 12.11 12.53
C GLY A 98 2.39 12.64 11.92
N ALA A 99 2.34 13.71 11.13
CA ALA A 99 3.53 14.20 10.40
C ALA A 99 4.38 15.23 11.17
N ARG A 100 4.11 15.49 12.47
CA ARG A 100 4.95 16.36 13.32
C ARG A 100 4.94 15.92 14.79
N ASN A 101 5.83 15.01 15.18
CA ASN A 101 6.70 15.12 16.36
C ASN A 101 7.23 13.74 16.77
N GLY A 102 8.51 13.49 16.52
CA GLY A 102 9.28 12.45 17.22
C GLY A 102 9.61 12.87 18.65
N LYS A 103 8.61 13.24 19.48
CA LYS A 103 8.78 13.48 20.92
C LYS A 103 7.53 13.11 21.73
N ARG A 104 7.70 12.08 22.57
CA ARG A 104 6.97 11.71 23.82
C ARG A 104 5.57 11.08 23.61
N ALA A 105 5.09 10.14 24.44
CA ALA A 105 5.44 9.79 25.81
C ALA A 105 5.17 8.30 26.11
N ILE A 106 6.00 7.69 26.94
CA ILE A 106 5.59 6.58 27.80
C ILE A 106 4.91 7.21 29.00
N SER A 107 3.63 6.92 29.19
CA SER A 107 2.82 7.07 30.40
C SER A 107 1.62 6.14 30.12
N VAL A 108 1.35 5.06 30.85
CA VAL A 108 1.35 4.78 32.30
C VAL A 108 1.88 3.37 32.53
#